data_AF-A0A8C2BDB4-F1
#
_entry.id   AF-A0A8C2BDB4-F1
#
_cell.length_a   1.000
_cell.length_b   1.000
_cell.length_c   1.000
_cell.angle_alpha   90.00
_cell.angle_beta   90.00
_cell.angle_gamma   90.00
#
_symmetry.space_group_name_H-M   'P 1'
#
loop_
_entity.id
_entity.type
_entity.pdbx_description
1 polymer ?
#
loop_
_entity_poly.entity_id
_entity_poly.type
_entity_poly.pdbx_seq_one_letter_code
_entity_poly.pdbx_strand_id
1 'polypeptide(L)'
;ADYWKSQPRKFCQYCKCWISLFFSQSIEFHERGKNHKGNVAAKISEIKKKSVAKAKQEQKMSKQFAAMEEAAQKAYEEDLKRLAGQSSGVCLCVCVCVCVCVCVCVCVCVR
;
A
#
# COMPACT_ATOMS: atom_id res chain seq x y z
N ALA A 1 -19.68 -24.36 49.82
CA ALA A 1 -19.99 -23.19 48.99
C ALA A 1 -20.44 -23.70 47.63
N ASP A 2 -21.73 -23.62 47.34
CA ASP A 2 -22.29 -23.96 46.02
C ASP A 2 -21.80 -22.94 44.99
N TYR A 3 -20.88 -23.37 44.13
CA TYR A 3 -20.33 -22.55 43.07
C TYR A 3 -21.32 -22.51 41.90
N TRP A 4 -21.98 -21.36 41.72
CA TRP A 4 -22.84 -21.11 40.57
C TRP A 4 -22.00 -21.14 39.28
N LYS A 5 -22.32 -22.08 38.39
CA LYS A 5 -21.76 -22.13 37.02
C LYS A 5 -22.75 -21.49 36.05
N SER A 6 -22.31 -20.48 35.32
CA SER A 6 -23.11 -19.84 34.27
C SER A 6 -23.47 -20.85 33.17
N GLN A 7 -24.71 -20.80 32.65
CA GLN A 7 -25.08 -21.64 31.52
C GLN A 7 -24.24 -21.29 30.28
N PRO A 8 -23.70 -22.30 29.57
CA PRO A 8 -22.89 -22.06 28.38
C PRO A 8 -23.78 -21.49 27.24
N ARG A 9 -23.28 -20.49 26.51
CA ARG A 9 -23.98 -19.82 25.39
C ARG A 9 -23.05 -19.70 24.17
N LYS A 10 -23.60 -19.82 22.95
CA LYS A 10 -22.85 -19.61 21.69
C LYS A 10 -23.29 -18.31 21.04
N PHE A 11 -22.33 -17.48 20.63
CA PHE A 11 -22.61 -16.26 19.87
C PHE A 11 -22.57 -16.52 18.35
N CYS A 12 -23.59 -16.07 17.63
CA CYS A 12 -23.59 -16.08 16.16
C CYS A 12 -23.12 -14.74 15.62
N GLN A 13 -22.01 -14.72 14.87
CA GLN A 13 -21.45 -13.49 14.31
C GLN A 13 -22.29 -12.91 13.15
N TYR A 14 -22.99 -13.76 12.40
CA TYR A 14 -23.80 -13.33 11.25
C TYR A 14 -25.16 -12.73 11.65
N CYS A 15 -25.75 -13.22 12.75
CA CYS A 15 -27.03 -12.76 13.29
C CYS A 15 -26.87 -11.87 14.52
N LYS A 16 -25.65 -11.76 15.08
CA LYS A 16 -25.30 -11.00 16.29
C LYS A 16 -26.17 -11.34 17.49
N CYS A 17 -26.47 -12.62 17.72
CA CYS A 17 -27.30 -13.07 18.83
C CYS A 17 -26.64 -14.19 19.65
N TRP A 18 -27.02 -14.29 20.93
CA TRP A 18 -26.60 -15.36 21.83
C TRP A 18 -27.60 -16.50 21.81
N ILE A 19 -27.13 -17.71 21.55
CA ILE A 19 -27.88 -18.95 21.50
C ILE A 19 -27.61 -19.72 22.79
N SER A 20 -28.65 -20.21 23.44
CA SER A 20 -28.52 -21.03 24.65
C SER A 20 -28.00 -22.42 24.28
N LEU A 21 -27.01 -22.94 25.02
CA LEU A 21 -26.48 -24.30 24.81
C LEU A 21 -27.23 -25.38 25.60
N PHE A 22 -28.36 -25.03 26.23
CA PHE A 22 -29.17 -25.97 27.01
C PHE A 22 -29.65 -27.18 26.18
N PHE A 23 -29.79 -27.02 24.87
CA PHE A 23 -30.18 -28.09 23.96
C PHE A 23 -29.36 -27.99 22.66
N SER A 24 -28.68 -29.07 22.26
CA SER A 24 -27.86 -29.12 21.04
C SER A 24 -28.65 -28.72 19.80
N GLN A 25 -29.94 -29.06 19.74
CA GLN A 25 -30.82 -28.70 18.63
C GLN A 25 -31.08 -27.19 18.53
N SER A 26 -30.96 -26.41 19.62
CA SER A 26 -31.20 -24.96 19.58
C SER A 26 -30.24 -24.24 18.63
N ILE A 27 -28.99 -24.71 18.57
CA ILE A 27 -27.97 -24.21 17.63
C ILE A 27 -28.34 -24.62 16.21
N GLU A 28 -28.74 -25.86 16.02
CA GLU A 28 -29.09 -26.41 14.71
C GLU A 28 -30.30 -25.69 14.10
N PHE A 29 -31.33 -25.40 14.89
CA PHE A 29 -32.49 -24.62 14.44
C PHE A 29 -32.10 -23.19 14.04
N HIS A 30 -31.18 -22.56 14.77
CA HIS A 30 -30.67 -21.25 14.41
C HIS A 30 -29.90 -21.28 13.08
N GLU A 31 -28.99 -22.23 12.91
CA GLU A 31 -28.16 -22.39 11.69
C GLU A 31 -29.01 -22.76 10.46
N ARG A 32 -30.08 -23.54 10.68
CA ARG A 32 -31.00 -23.95 9.62
C ARG A 32 -32.02 -22.87 9.25
N GLY A 33 -32.18 -21.84 10.10
CA GLY A 33 -33.11 -20.74 9.93
C GLY A 33 -32.87 -19.91 8.66
N LYS A 34 -33.96 -19.46 8.03
CA LYS A 34 -33.92 -18.72 6.75
C LYS A 34 -33.13 -17.41 6.85
N ASN A 35 -33.25 -16.70 7.98
CA ASN A 35 -32.53 -15.44 8.21
C ASN A 35 -31.03 -15.64 8.36
N HIS A 36 -30.60 -16.68 9.08
CA HIS A 36 -29.17 -17.01 9.22
C HIS A 36 -28.55 -17.37 7.88
N LYS A 37 -29.18 -18.28 7.13
CA LYS A 37 -28.75 -18.67 5.79
C LYS A 37 -28.69 -17.49 4.82
N GLY A 38 -29.68 -16.60 4.86
CA GLY A 38 -29.70 -15.37 4.05
C GLY A 38 -28.52 -14.45 4.37
N ASN A 39 -28.27 -14.17 5.64
CA ASN A 39 -27.15 -13.31 6.07
C ASN A 39 -25.79 -13.93 5.70
N VAL A 40 -25.63 -15.24 5.87
CA VAL A 40 -24.42 -15.97 5.51
C VAL A 40 -24.20 -15.92 4.00
N ALA A 41 -25.22 -16.21 3.19
CA ALA A 41 -25.13 -16.15 1.73
C ALA A 41 -24.78 -14.73 1.23
N ALA A 42 -25.42 -13.71 1.80
CA ALA A 42 -25.11 -12.31 1.51
C ALA A 42 -23.64 -11.99 1.83
N LYS A 43 -23.15 -12.40 3.01
CA LYS A 43 -21.77 -12.17 3.42
C LYS A 43 -20.76 -12.89 2.53
N ILE A 44 -21.04 -14.13 2.15
CA ILE A 44 -20.21 -14.89 1.21
C ILE A 44 -20.15 -14.18 -0.15
N SER A 45 -21.28 -13.68 -0.66
CA SER A 45 -21.31 -12.93 -1.92
C SER A 45 -20.51 -11.62 -1.85
N GLU A 46 -20.57 -10.91 -0.72
CA GLU A 46 -19.79 -9.70 -0.47
C GLU A 46 -18.28 -10.00 -0.44
N ILE A 47 -17.87 -11.05 0.27
CA ILE A 47 -16.47 -11.47 0.36
C ILE A 47 -15.94 -11.85 -1.03
N LYS A 48 -16.70 -12.61 -1.82
CA LYS A 48 -16.32 -12.97 -3.20
C LYS A 48 -16.17 -11.75 -4.10
N LYS A 49 -17.08 -10.77 -4.01
CA LYS A 49 -16.96 -9.52 -4.77
C LYS A 49 -15.74 -8.71 -4.35
N LYS A 50 -15.50 -8.62 -3.03
CA LYS A 50 -14.33 -7.93 -2.47
C LYS A 50 -13.01 -8.60 -2.86
N SER A 51 -12.93 -9.93 -2.88
CA SER A 51 -11.71 -10.63 -3.29
C SER A 51 -11.38 -10.38 -4.76
N VAL A 52 -12.37 -10.43 -5.65
CA VAL A 52 -12.19 -10.11 -7.08
C VAL A 52 -11.82 -8.64 -7.29
N ALA A 53 -12.49 -7.72 -6.57
CA ALA A 53 -12.17 -6.30 -6.63
C ALA A 53 -10.75 -6.02 -6.13
N LYS A 54 -10.33 -6.66 -5.02
CA LYS A 54 -8.98 -6.53 -4.47
C LYS A 54 -7.93 -7.08 -5.44
N ALA A 55 -8.16 -8.24 -6.05
CA ALA A 55 -7.26 -8.78 -7.08
C ALA A 55 -7.12 -7.84 -8.28
N LYS A 56 -8.23 -7.25 -8.75
CA LYS A 56 -8.21 -6.25 -9.83
C LYS A 56 -7.50 -4.96 -9.42
N GLN A 57 -7.65 -4.53 -8.17
CA GLN A 57 -6.96 -3.37 -7.63
C GLN A 57 -5.45 -3.64 -7.53
N GLU A 58 -5.03 -4.76 -6.95
CA GLU A 58 -3.63 -5.17 -6.87
C GLU A 58 -2.99 -5.26 -8.26
N GLN A 59 -3.70 -5.82 -9.25
CA GLN A 59 -3.22 -5.83 -10.64
C GLN A 59 -3.07 -4.42 -11.23
N LYS A 60 -4.03 -3.52 -10.99
CA LYS A 60 -3.94 -2.12 -11.46
C LYS A 60 -2.81 -1.38 -10.77
N MET A 61 -2.66 -1.53 -9.46
CA MET A 61 -1.58 -0.93 -8.67
C MET A 61 -0.22 -1.45 -9.14
N SER A 62 -0.08 -2.75 -9.41
CA SER A 62 1.14 -3.34 -9.95
C SER A 62 1.49 -2.78 -11.34
N LYS A 63 0.51 -2.65 -12.24
CA LYS A 63 0.73 -2.03 -13.56
C LYS A 63 1.10 -0.55 -13.47
N GLN A 64 0.44 0.18 -12.57
CA GLN A 64 0.78 1.60 -12.32
C GLN A 64 2.19 1.72 -11.75
N PHE A 65 2.58 0.84 -10.84
CA PHE A 65 3.92 0.83 -10.28
C PHE A 65 4.99 0.54 -11.34
N ALA A 66 4.78 -0.47 -12.20
CA ALA A 66 5.69 -0.77 -13.29
C ALA A 66 5.84 0.40 -14.28
N ALA A 67 4.74 1.05 -14.65
CA ALA A 67 4.78 2.21 -15.55
C ALA A 67 5.49 3.43 -14.90
N MET A 68 5.32 3.63 -13.59
CA MET A 68 6.03 4.68 -12.86
C MET A 68 7.54 4.39 -12.80
N GLU A 69 7.92 3.14 -12.51
CA GLU A 69 9.33 2.73 -12.45
C GLU A 69 10.02 2.89 -13.81
N GLU A 70 9.36 2.48 -14.90
CA GLU A 70 9.87 2.66 -16.27
C GLU A 70 10.08 4.15 -16.60
N ALA A 71 9.11 5.01 -16.28
CA ALA A 71 9.24 6.45 -16.51
C ALA A 71 10.39 7.07 -15.71
N ALA A 72 10.55 6.66 -14.44
CA ALA A 72 11.65 7.11 -13.59
C ALA A 72 13.02 6.66 -14.12
N GLN A 73 13.13 5.39 -14.54
CA GLN A 73 14.36 4.85 -15.12
C GLN A 73 14.72 5.55 -16.44
N LYS A 74 13.74 5.82 -17.29
CA LYS A 74 13.96 6.54 -18.55
C LYS A 74 14.44 7.98 -18.32
N ALA A 75 13.81 8.72 -17.42
CA ALA A 75 14.24 10.08 -17.08
C ALA A 75 15.68 10.09 -16.53
N TYR A 76 16.02 9.11 -15.69
CA TYR A 76 17.38 8.94 -15.18
C TYR A 76 18.38 8.64 -16.31
N GLU A 77 18.04 7.78 -17.26
CA GLU A 77 18.88 7.47 -18.42
C GLU A 77 19.07 8.69 -19.34
N GLU A 78 18.02 9.47 -19.55
CA GLU A 78 18.08 10.72 -20.31
C GLU A 78 18.98 11.76 -19.63
N ASP A 79 18.90 11.89 -18.30
CA ASP A 79 19.78 12.76 -17.54
C ASP A 79 21.25 12.30 -17.62
N LEU A 80 21.53 10.99 -17.55
CA LEU A 80 22.87 10.45 -17.76
C LEU A 80 23.41 10.75 -19.17
N LYS A 81 22.57 10.60 -20.21
CA LYS A 81 22.94 10.95 -21.59
C LYS A 81 23.21 12.45 -21.75
N ARG A 82 22.40 13.31 -21.11
CA ARG A 82 22.61 14.77 -21.10
C ARG A 82 23.93 15.14 -20.42
N LEU A 83 24.23 14.52 -19.29
CA LEU A 83 25.49 14.73 -18.56
C LEU A 83 26.71 14.26 -19.36
N ALA A 84 26.61 13.13 -20.06
CA ALA A 84 27.68 12.64 -20.94
C ALA A 84 28.01 13.65 -22.07
N GLY A 85 26.99 14.33 -22.62
CA GLY A 85 27.17 15.35 -23.66
C GLY A 85 27.60 16.75 -23.15
N GLN A 86 27.50 17.03 -21.86
CA GLN A 86 27.85 18.33 -21.25
C GLN A 86 29.26 18.37 -20.63
N SER A 87 30.04 17.30 -20.76
CA SER A 87 31.26 17.08 -19.95
C SER A 87 32.56 17.77 -20.43
N SER A 88 32.60 18.57 -21.51
CA SER A 88 33.92 18.90 -22.08
C SER A 88 34.17 20.32 -22.63
N GLY A 89 33.45 21.36 -22.16
CA GLY A 89 33.85 22.72 -22.54
C GLY A 89 33.41 23.87 -21.64
N VAL A 90 32.14 23.90 -21.26
CA VAL A 90 31.54 25.12 -20.67
C VAL A 90 31.69 25.19 -19.14
N CYS A 91 31.63 24.06 -18.44
CA CYS A 91 31.82 24.03 -16.99
C CYS A 91 33.30 24.26 -16.61
N LEU A 92 34.23 23.74 -17.42
CA LEU A 92 35.68 23.94 -17.23
C LEU A 92 36.10 25.38 -17.52
N CYS A 93 35.54 26.03 -18.54
CA CYS A 93 35.88 27.41 -18.83
C CYS A 93 35.37 28.37 -17.74
N VAL A 94 34.17 28.13 -17.18
CA VAL A 94 33.61 28.95 -16.09
C VAL A 94 34.43 28.80 -14.81
N CYS A 95 34.83 27.58 -14.44
CA CYS A 95 35.68 27.43 -13.26
C CYS A 95 37.07 28.03 -13.47
N VAL A 96 37.74 27.83 -14.61
CA VAL A 96 39.07 28.43 -14.89
C VAL A 96 39.01 29.96 -14.90
N CYS A 97 38.00 30.57 -15.51
CA CYS A 97 37.92 32.03 -15.54
C CYS A 97 37.65 32.63 -14.16
N VAL A 98 36.83 31.99 -13.31
CA VAL A 98 36.63 32.41 -11.90
C VAL A 98 37.93 32.26 -11.09
N CYS A 99 38.70 31.19 -11.30
CA CYS A 99 39.99 31.00 -10.65
C CYS A 99 40.96 32.14 -11.01
N VAL A 100 41.12 32.43 -12.30
CA VAL A 100 42.07 33.46 -12.77
C VAL A 100 41.68 34.84 -12.26
N CYS A 101 40.39 35.23 -12.28
CA CYS A 101 40.00 36.54 -11.78
C CYS A 101 40.21 36.66 -10.27
N VAL A 102 39.89 35.65 -9.45
CA VAL A 102 40.20 35.69 -8.01
C VAL A 102 41.71 35.79 -7.75
N CYS A 103 42.54 35.02 -8.47
CA CYS A 103 43.99 35.07 -8.34
C CYS A 103 44.55 36.46 -8.68
N VAL A 104 44.10 37.08 -9.76
CA VAL A 104 44.55 38.43 -10.16
C VAL A 104 44.09 39.48 -9.14
N CYS A 105 42.86 39.39 -8.63
CA CYS A 105 42.34 40.29 -7.60
C CYS A 105 43.19 40.23 -6.32
N VAL A 106 43.52 39.04 -5.83
CA VAL A 106 44.33 38.88 -4.61
C VAL A 106 45.77 39.37 -4.82
N CYS A 107 46.37 39.11 -5.99
CA CYS A 107 47.73 39.55 -6.30
C CYS A 107 47.88 41.07 -6.45
N VAL A 108 46.83 41.78 -6.88
CA VAL A 108 46.82 43.25 -6.97
C VAL A 108 46.51 43.89 -5.62
N CYS A 109 45.68 43.26 -4.77
CA CYS A 109 45.34 43.81 -3.45
C CYS A 109 46.45 43.63 -2.38
N VAL A 110 47.47 42.82 -2.64
CA VAL A 110 48.59 42.53 -1.70
C VAL A 110 49.89 43.26 -2.09
N ARG A 111 49.89 44.07 -3.17
CA ARG A 111 51.03 44.87 -3.62
C ARG A 111 50.75 46.36 -3.46
#